data_AF-A0A1Q6WC26-F1
#
_entry.id   AF-A0A1Q6WC26-F1
#
_cell.length_a   1.000
_cell.length_b   1.000
_cell.length_c   1.000
_cell.angle_alpha   90.00
_cell.angle_beta   90.00
_cell.angle_gamma   90.00
#
_symmetry.space_group_name_H-M   'P 1'
#
loop_
_entity.id
_entity.type
_entity.pdbx_description
1 polymer ?
#
loop_
_entity_poly.entity_id
_entity_poly.type
_entity_poly.pdbx_seq_one_letter_code
_entity_poly.pdbx_strand_id
1 'polypeptide(L)'
;MAAAERYIIQVERPGERIDMASIRVLLGDTGVELDADYGPVPVNPKLGRYVVRGLASPDARARAEAIPGVRFFAEVRQEPA
;
A
#
# COMPACT_ATOMS: atom_id res chain seq x y z
N MET A 1 21.22 3.59 6.30
CA MET A 1 19.90 3.11 5.84
C MET A 1 18.87 4.16 6.25
N ALA A 2 18.06 4.65 5.32
CA ALA A 2 16.93 5.49 5.68
C ALA A 2 15.91 4.64 6.47
N ALA A 3 15.29 5.24 7.50
CA ALA A 3 14.34 4.55 8.36
C ALA A 3 13.09 4.14 7.57
N ALA A 4 12.51 2.98 7.90
CA ALA A 4 11.22 2.59 7.35
C ALA A 4 10.12 3.47 7.96
N GLU A 5 9.26 4.01 7.10
CA GLU A 5 8.14 4.86 7.48
C GLU A 5 6.81 4.13 7.26
N ARG A 6 5.77 4.55 8.00
CA ARG A 6 4.42 3.99 7.88
C ARG A 6 3.64 4.71 6.78
N TYR A 7 3.03 3.92 5.91
CA TYR A 7 2.25 4.40 4.78
C TYR A 7 0.88 3.74 4.71
N ILE A 8 -0.09 4.49 4.21
CA ILE A 8 -1.28 3.94 3.57
C ILE A 8 -0.94 3.74 2.10
N ILE A 9 -1.14 2.52 1.61
CA ILE A 9 -0.77 2.10 0.26
C ILE A 9 -2.06 1.82 -0.49
N GLN A 10 -2.34 2.60 -1.54
CA GLN A 10 -3.44 2.32 -2.45
C GLN A 10 -2.98 1.36 -3.53
N VAL A 11 -3.84 0.38 -3.82
CA VAL A 11 -3.71 -0.55 -4.94
C VAL A 11 -4.96 -0.43 -5.81
N GLU A 12 -4.75 -0.16 -7.10
CA GLU A 12 -5.80 -0.12 -8.12
C GLU A 12 -5.65 -1.30 -9.10
N ARG A 13 -6.64 -2.20 -9.13
CA ARG A 13 -6.75 -3.30 -10.12
C ARG A 13 -8.17 -3.33 -10.70
N PRO A 14 -8.42 -2.61 -11.81
CA PRO A 14 -9.74 -2.56 -12.42
C PRO A 14 -10.22 -3.96 -12.80
N GLY A 15 -11.46 -4.31 -12.41
CA GLY A 15 -12.07 -5.60 -12.73
C GLY A 15 -11.64 -6.77 -11.85
N GLU A 16 -10.69 -6.58 -10.92
CA GLU A 16 -10.21 -7.64 -10.03
C GLU A 16 -10.61 -7.35 -8.58
N ARG A 17 -11.21 -8.34 -7.92
CA ARG A 17 -11.40 -8.28 -6.48
C ARG A 17 -10.10 -8.69 -5.81
N ILE A 18 -9.46 -7.73 -5.13
CA ILE A 18 -8.18 -7.96 -4.47
C ILE A 18 -8.41 -8.39 -3.02
N ASP A 19 -7.71 -9.43 -2.58
CA ASP A 19 -7.58 -9.83 -1.17
C ASP A 19 -6.16 -9.58 -0.63
N MET A 20 -5.93 -9.85 0.67
CA MET A 20 -4.60 -9.67 1.28
C MET A 20 -3.53 -10.55 0.62
N ALA A 21 -3.87 -11.76 0.15
CA ALA A 21 -2.91 -12.68 -0.44
C ALA A 21 -2.41 -12.13 -1.78
N SER A 22 -3.31 -11.64 -2.62
CA SER A 22 -2.96 -10.98 -3.89
C SER A 22 -2.06 -9.76 -3.67
N ILE A 23 -2.33 -8.94 -2.64
CA ILE A 23 -1.50 -7.76 -2.33
C ILE A 23 -0.11 -8.17 -1.82
N ARG A 24 -0.03 -9.22 -1.00
CA ARG A 24 1.26 -9.77 -0.52
C ARG A 24 2.10 -10.26 -1.69
N VAL A 25 1.50 -10.95 -2.66
CA VAL A 25 2.20 -11.37 -3.88
C VAL A 25 2.64 -10.15 -4.69
N LEU A 26 1.76 -9.17 -4.88
CA LEU A 26 2.06 -7.98 -5.67
C LEU A 26 3.25 -7.18 -5.12
N LEU A 27 3.33 -7.03 -3.80
CA LEU A 27 4.35 -6.22 -3.14
C LEU A 27 5.53 -7.05 -2.60
N GLY A 28 5.50 -8.38 -2.74
CA GLY A 28 6.47 -9.29 -2.12
C GLY A 28 7.93 -8.98 -2.48
N ASP A 29 8.19 -8.63 -3.74
CA ASP A 29 9.55 -8.34 -4.23
C ASP A 29 10.01 -6.90 -3.98
N THR A 30 9.14 -6.06 -3.42
CA THR A 30 9.43 -4.63 -3.21
C THR A 30 10.16 -4.37 -1.90
N GLY A 31 10.05 -5.27 -0.92
CA GLY A 31 10.56 -5.06 0.44
C GLY A 31 9.62 -4.25 1.35
N VAL A 32 8.36 -4.06 0.94
CA VAL A 32 7.31 -3.48 1.79
C VAL A 32 6.83 -4.50 2.80
N GLU A 33 6.78 -4.10 4.07
CA GLU A 33 6.23 -4.93 5.14
C GLU A 33 4.76 -4.56 5.37
N LEU A 34 3.85 -5.46 4.99
CA LEU A 34 2.41 -5.23 5.12
C LEU A 34 1.91 -5.50 6.54
N ASP A 35 1.10 -4.59 7.05
CA ASP A 35 0.38 -4.73 8.30
C ASP A 35 -0.75 -5.76 8.12
N ALA A 36 -0.65 -6.89 8.81
CA ALA A 36 -1.60 -7.99 8.68
C ALA A 36 -2.99 -7.65 9.26
N ASP A 37 -3.04 -6.68 10.18
CA ASP A 37 -4.26 -6.29 10.88
C ASP A 37 -4.98 -5.13 10.18
N TYR A 38 -4.49 -4.67 9.02
CA TYR A 38 -5.09 -3.57 8.26
C TYR A 38 -5.16 -3.85 6.76
N GLY A 39 -6.38 -4.15 6.31
CA GLY A 39 -6.76 -4.20 4.90
C GLY A 39 -6.95 -5.62 4.33
N PRO A 40 -7.28 -5.73 3.02
CA PRO A 40 -7.51 -4.61 2.11
C PRO A 40 -8.86 -3.95 2.40
N VAL A 41 -8.81 -2.65 2.66
CA VAL A 41 -10.02 -1.84 2.83
C VAL A 41 -10.50 -1.38 1.45
N PRO A 42 -11.71 -1.72 1.02
CA PRO A 42 -12.25 -1.26 -0.25
C PRO A 42 -12.55 0.24 -0.18
N VAL A 43 -11.87 1.05 -1.00
CA VAL A 43 -12.16 2.48 -1.14
C VAL A 43 -13.19 2.71 -2.25
N ASN A 44 -12.97 2.07 -3.40
CA ASN A 44 -13.94 2.03 -4.48
C ASN A 44 -13.83 0.69 -5.23
N PRO A 45 -14.51 -0.36 -4.76
CA PRO A 45 -14.38 -1.70 -5.34
C PRO A 45 -14.89 -1.77 -6.78
N LYS A 46 -15.79 -0.89 -7.23
CA LYS A 46 -16.20 -0.81 -8.64
C LYS A 46 -15.06 -0.41 -9.58
N LEU A 47 -14.10 0.36 -9.08
CA LEU A 47 -12.87 0.73 -9.79
C LEU A 47 -11.68 -0.15 -9.41
N GLY A 48 -11.89 -1.18 -8.59
CA GLY A 48 -10.82 -2.03 -8.07
C GLY A 48 -9.83 -1.30 -7.17
N ARG A 49 -10.28 -0.27 -6.43
CA ARG A 49 -9.43 0.52 -5.52
C ARG A 49 -9.52 0.01 -4.09
N TYR A 50 -8.37 -0.34 -3.55
CA TYR A 50 -8.18 -0.83 -2.20
C TYR A 50 -7.04 -0.11 -1.52
N VAL A 51 -7.07 -0.05 -0.18
CA VAL A 51 -5.95 0.43 0.62
C VAL A 51 -5.52 -0.61 1.64
N VAL A 52 -4.22 -0.69 1.85
CA VAL A 52 -3.56 -1.45 2.93
C VAL A 52 -2.62 -0.53 3.68
N ARG A 53 -2.09 -1.00 4.81
CA ARG A 53 -1.08 -0.28 5.58
C ARG A 53 0.20 -1.09 5.57
N GLY A 54 1.34 -0.41 5.54
CA GLY A 54 2.62 -1.08 5.59
C GLY A 54 3.75 -0.14 5.99
N LEU A 55 4.90 -0.74 6.29
CA LEU A 55 6.17 -0.06 6.48
C LEU A 55 7.00 -0.19 5.20
N ALA A 56 7.64 0.90 4.79
CA ALA A 56 8.52 0.89 3.63
C ALA A 56 9.72 1.81 3.87
N SER A 57 10.90 1.35 3.48
CA SER A 57 12.05 2.24 3.27
C SER A 57 11.85 3.05 1.98
N PRO A 58 12.60 4.15 1.77
CA PRO A 58 12.54 4.90 0.52
C PRO A 58 12.80 4.04 -0.72
N ASP A 59 13.74 3.08 -0.64
CA ASP A 59 14.03 2.16 -1.73
C ASP A 59 12.86 1.19 -2.00
N ALA A 60 12.25 0.63 -0.94
CA ALA A 60 11.12 -0.27 -1.07
C ALA A 60 9.89 0.45 -1.64
N ARG A 61 9.65 1.67 -1.17
CA ARG A 61 8.62 2.56 -1.70
C ARG A 61 8.85 2.83 -3.18
N ALA A 62 10.05 3.22 -3.59
CA ALA A 62 10.35 3.51 -4.99
C ALA A 62 10.11 2.31 -5.91
N ARG A 63 10.48 1.09 -5.47
CA ARG A 63 10.19 -0.16 -6.20
C ARG A 63 8.69 -0.44 -6.28
N ALA A 64 7.98 -0.24 -5.18
CA ALA A 64 6.54 -0.47 -5.13
C ALA A 64 5.75 0.55 -5.95
N GLU A 65 6.12 1.83 -5.95
CA GLU A 65 5.50 2.88 -6.78
C GLU A 65 5.75 2.69 -8.28
N ALA A 66 6.79 1.93 -8.67
CA ALA A 66 7.00 1.53 -10.06
C ALA A 66 5.96 0.52 -10.55
N ILE A 67 5.24 -0.16 -9.64
CA ILE A 67 4.15 -1.06 -9.99
C ILE A 67 2.93 -0.23 -10.42
N PRO A 68 2.37 -0.44 -11.62
CA PRO A 68 1.17 0.26 -12.05
C PRO A 68 0.04 0.15 -11.03
N GLY A 69 -0.63 1.27 -10.73
CA GLY A 69 -1.77 1.32 -9.80
C GLY A 69 -1.39 1.29 -8.31
N VAL A 70 -0.12 1.28 -7.95
CA VAL A 70 0.34 1.40 -6.55
C VAL A 70 0.69 2.85 -6.23
N ARG A 71 0.20 3.36 -5.09
CA ARG A 71 0.51 4.72 -4.61
C ARG A 71 0.69 4.73 -3.10
N PHE A 72 1.64 5.52 -2.61
CA PHE A 72 1.92 5.67 -1.19
C PHE A 72 1.41 7.02 -0.69
N PHE A 73 0.73 6.99 0.45
CA PHE A 73 0.29 8.15 1.20
C PHE A 73 0.95 8.09 2.57
N ALA A 74 1.83 9.05 2.85
CA ALA A 74 2.43 9.18 4.17
C ALA A 74 1.34 9.44 5.19
N GLU A 75 1.46 8.85 6.37
CA GLU A 75 0.58 9.17 7.49
C GLU A 75 0.86 10.62 7.91
N VAL A 76 0.02 11.55 7.45
CA VAL A 76 0.07 12.94 7.92
C VAL A 76 -0.49 12.93 9.33
N ARG A 77 0.36 13.18 10.33
CA ARG A 77 -0.10 13.47 11.69
C ARG A 77 -0.94 14.75 11.61
N GLN A 78 -2.25 14.63 11.76
CA GLN A 78 -3.08 15.81 11.98
C GLN A 78 -2.76 16.35 13.36
N GLU A 79 -2.00 17.43 13.42
CA GLU A 79 -1.87 18.23 14.64
C GLU A 79 -3.17 19.03 14.80
N PRO A 80 -3.77 19.09 16.01
CA PRO A 80 -4.93 19.93 16.24
C PRO A 80 -4.59 21.39 15.91
N ALA A 81 -5.50 22.04 15.18
CA ALA A 81 -5.39 23.43 14.77
C ALA A 81 -5.40 24.41 15.96
#